data_AF-A0A2K1K4A8-F1
#
_entry.id   AF-A0A2K1K4A8-F1
#
_cell.length_a   1.000
_cell.length_b   1.000
_cell.length_c   1.000
_cell.angle_alpha   90.00
_cell.angle_beta   90.00
_cell.angle_gamma   90.00
#
_symmetry.space_group_name_H-M   'P 1'
#
loop_
_entity.id
_entity.type
_entity.pdbx_description
1 polymer ?
#
loop_
_entity_poly.entity_id
_entity_poly.type
_entity_poly.pdbx_seq_one_letter_code
_entity_poly.pdbx_strand_id
1 'polypeptide(L)'
;MGDVVDLTRDGGVVKQIIRKAKAGALHPSENLPNVDVHYEGKFADIGEIFDSTEDNTVFTFEIGQASVIRAWEIAVKTMQVGEIALITCKPDYAYGQAGAPPEIPPGATLVFEIELLGARPPKGSILDSVAAEKAKLEEVRKERDLTAAKKEEDKKKREEAKAAAAARMQAKMESRKGGGQGNKGKK
;
A
#
# COMPACT_ATOMS: atom_id res chain seq x y z
N MET A 1 -28.18 8.95 12.02
CA MET A 1 -28.69 7.62 11.62
C MET A 1 -28.35 7.45 10.16
N GLY A 2 -27.58 6.40 9.83
CA GLY A 2 -27.22 6.09 8.45
C GLY A 2 -28.43 5.66 7.64
N ASP A 3 -28.41 5.89 6.33
CA ASP A 3 -29.45 5.41 5.43
C ASP A 3 -29.30 3.88 5.32
N VAL A 4 -30.30 3.13 5.81
CA VAL A 4 -30.39 1.66 5.69
C VAL A 4 -31.19 1.33 4.45
N VAL A 5 -30.62 0.52 3.56
CA VAL A 5 -31.21 0.14 2.28
C VAL A 5 -31.10 -1.37 2.11
N ASP A 6 -32.25 -2.01 1.89
CA ASP A 6 -32.30 -3.39 1.43
C ASP A 6 -32.06 -3.43 -0.08
N LEU A 7 -30.89 -3.96 -0.48
CA LEU A 7 -30.45 -3.95 -1.87
C LEU A 7 -31.08 -5.08 -2.69
N THR A 8 -31.49 -6.17 -2.03
CA THR A 8 -32.08 -7.35 -2.68
C THR A 8 -33.61 -7.41 -2.52
N ARG A 9 -34.20 -6.57 -1.66
CA ARG A 9 -35.64 -6.48 -1.35
C ARG A 9 -36.23 -7.72 -0.66
N ASP A 10 -35.38 -8.67 -0.30
CA ASP A 10 -35.70 -9.87 0.50
C ASP A 10 -34.95 -9.87 1.85
N GLY A 11 -34.29 -8.75 2.18
CA GLY A 11 -33.41 -8.59 3.33
C GLY A 11 -32.15 -9.46 3.27
N GLY A 12 -31.80 -10.00 2.11
CA GLY A 12 -30.62 -10.83 1.88
C GLY A 12 -29.32 -10.04 1.96
N VAL A 13 -29.31 -8.84 1.39
CA VAL A 13 -28.18 -7.91 1.45
C VAL A 13 -28.70 -6.54 1.88
N VAL A 14 -28.41 -6.16 3.12
CA VAL A 14 -28.80 -4.87 3.68
C VAL A 14 -27.56 -4.01 3.83
N LYS A 15 -27.57 -2.83 3.23
CA LYS A 15 -26.50 -1.83 3.35
C LYS A 15 -26.92 -0.72 4.29
N GLN A 16 -26.08 -0.37 5.24
CA GLN A 16 -26.21 0.82 6.08
C GLN A 16 -25.01 1.74 5.88
N ILE A 17 -25.24 2.96 5.41
CA ILE A 17 -24.15 3.91 5.20
C ILE A 17 -23.71 4.50 6.55
N ILE A 18 -22.48 4.20 6.96
CA ILE A 18 -21.86 4.73 8.20
C ILE A 18 -21.25 6.10 7.93
N ARG A 19 -20.53 6.23 6.81
CA ARG A 19 -19.92 7.48 6.36
C ARG A 19 -20.18 7.68 4.88
N LYS A 20 -20.78 8.81 4.51
CA LYS A 20 -21.01 9.17 3.10
C LYS A 20 -19.70 9.60 2.44
N ALA A 21 -19.56 9.27 1.16
CA ALA A 21 -18.49 9.81 0.33
C ALA A 21 -18.64 11.33 0.11
N LYS A 22 -17.59 11.96 -0.40
CA LYS A 22 -17.62 13.36 -0.82
C LYS A 22 -18.50 13.53 -2.07
N ALA A 23 -19.09 14.71 -2.24
CA ALA A 23 -19.87 15.02 -3.43
C ALA A 23 -19.00 14.88 -4.70
N GLY A 24 -19.52 14.21 -5.72
CA GLY A 24 -18.80 13.94 -6.96
C GLY A 24 -17.76 12.82 -6.86
N ALA A 25 -17.79 12.01 -5.78
CA ALA A 25 -16.97 10.81 -5.70
C ALA A 25 -17.29 9.84 -6.84
N LEU A 26 -16.25 9.13 -7.29
CA LEU A 26 -16.40 8.05 -8.26
C LEU A 26 -17.20 6.90 -7.62
N HIS A 27 -17.87 6.12 -8.45
CA HIS A 27 -18.50 4.87 -8.03
C HIS A 27 -18.08 3.75 -8.99
N PRO A 28 -18.12 2.49 -8.52
CA PRO A 28 -17.81 1.36 -9.40
C PRO A 28 -18.79 1.31 -10.58
N SER A 29 -18.25 1.09 -11.77
CA SER A 29 -19.00 1.07 -13.03
C SER A 29 -18.34 0.12 -14.01
N GLU A 30 -18.95 -0.13 -15.17
CA GLU A 30 -18.37 -1.01 -16.21
C GLU A 30 -16.99 -0.55 -16.68
N ASN A 31 -16.71 0.76 -16.62
CA ASN A 31 -15.41 1.33 -16.97
C ASN A 31 -14.42 1.33 -15.79
N LEU A 32 -14.91 1.14 -14.57
CA LEU A 32 -14.12 1.10 -13.34
C LEU A 32 -14.49 -0.15 -12.51
N PRO A 33 -14.32 -1.37 -13.06
CA PRO A 33 -14.79 -2.58 -12.38
C PRO A 33 -13.85 -3.04 -11.25
N ASN A 34 -12.59 -2.57 -11.23
CA ASN A 34 -11.61 -2.96 -10.22
C ASN A 34 -11.75 -2.05 -9.01
N VAL A 35 -12.13 -2.62 -7.87
CA VAL A 35 -12.35 -1.87 -6.63
C VAL A 35 -11.32 -2.25 -5.58
N ASP A 36 -10.94 -1.25 -4.79
CA ASP A 36 -10.07 -1.38 -3.63
C ASP A 36 -10.87 -1.12 -2.38
N VAL A 37 -10.81 -2.05 -1.43
CA VAL A 37 -11.54 -1.92 -0.17
C VAL A 37 -10.65 -2.23 1.02
N HIS A 38 -10.95 -1.57 2.14
CA HIS A 38 -10.68 -2.11 3.47
C HIS A 38 -11.97 -2.71 4.01
N TYR A 39 -11.85 -3.79 4.76
CA TYR A 39 -13.01 -4.41 5.37
C TYR A 39 -12.70 -5.06 6.72
N GLU A 40 -13.74 -5.15 7.54
CA GLU A 40 -13.80 -5.98 8.73
C GLU A 40 -15.07 -6.82 8.67
N GLY A 41 -14.92 -8.15 8.70
CA GLY A 41 -15.99 -9.13 8.71
C GLY A 41 -16.21 -9.70 10.10
N LYS A 42 -17.45 -9.65 10.58
CA LYS A 42 -17.87 -10.21 11.86
C LYS A 42 -19.14 -11.03 11.75
N PHE A 43 -19.32 -11.95 12.70
CA PHE A 43 -20.56 -12.71 12.82
C PHE A 43 -21.70 -11.83 13.33
N ALA A 44 -22.88 -11.91 12.72
CA ALA A 44 -24.01 -11.03 13.06
C ALA A 44 -24.62 -11.31 14.45
N ASP A 45 -24.50 -12.54 14.92
CA ASP A 45 -25.06 -13.05 16.17
C ASP A 45 -24.17 -12.72 17.38
N ILE A 46 -22.87 -12.99 17.29
CA ILE A 46 -21.92 -12.81 18.39
C ILE A 46 -21.06 -11.54 18.27
N GLY A 47 -20.97 -10.94 17.07
CA GLY A 47 -20.14 -9.76 16.82
C GLY A 47 -18.63 -10.02 16.76
N GLU A 48 -18.21 -11.29 16.84
CA GLU A 48 -16.81 -11.69 16.76
C GLU A 48 -16.28 -11.51 15.33
N ILE A 49 -15.10 -10.91 15.22
CA ILE A 49 -14.40 -10.69 13.94
C ILE A 49 -13.77 -12.01 13.53
N PHE A 50 -14.07 -12.46 12.30
CA PHE A 50 -13.48 -13.66 11.72
C PHE A 50 -12.45 -13.33 10.63
N ASP A 51 -12.59 -12.18 9.97
CA ASP A 51 -11.69 -11.76 8.90
C ASP A 51 -11.62 -10.22 8.83
N SER A 52 -10.47 -9.67 8.47
CA SER A 52 -10.26 -8.23 8.30
C SER A 52 -9.00 -7.95 7.49
N THR A 53 -9.01 -6.86 6.73
CA THR A 53 -7.77 -6.30 6.18
C THR A 53 -6.97 -5.61 7.29
N GLU A 54 -5.68 -5.96 7.46
CA GLU A 54 -4.78 -5.21 8.33
C GLU A 54 -4.63 -3.76 7.81
N ASP A 55 -4.38 -2.79 8.69
CA ASP A 55 -4.35 -1.34 8.40
C ASP A 55 -3.47 -0.91 7.20
N ASN A 56 -2.52 -1.75 6.76
CA ASN A 56 -1.63 -1.47 5.64
C ASN A 56 -1.91 -2.33 4.39
N THR A 57 -2.98 -3.12 4.39
CA THR A 57 -3.32 -4.05 3.30
C THR A 57 -4.66 -3.70 2.67
N VAL A 58 -4.66 -3.53 1.35
CA VAL A 58 -5.86 -3.28 0.56
C VAL A 58 -6.29 -4.57 -0.10
N PHE A 59 -7.58 -4.90 -0.02
CA PHE A 59 -8.15 -5.99 -0.78
C PHE A 59 -8.71 -5.46 -2.11
N THR A 60 -8.17 -5.95 -3.22
CA THR A 60 -8.60 -5.57 -4.56
C THR A 60 -9.36 -6.72 -5.22
N PHE A 61 -10.54 -6.44 -5.75
CA PHE A 61 -11.31 -7.40 -6.55
C PHE A 61 -12.00 -6.72 -7.74
N GLU A 62 -12.48 -7.51 -8.69
CA GLU A 62 -13.20 -7.03 -9.86
C GLU A 62 -14.70 -7.36 -9.73
N ILE A 63 -15.55 -6.33 -9.82
CA ILE A 63 -17.01 -6.50 -9.79
C ILE A 63 -17.48 -7.12 -11.11
N GLY A 64 -18.34 -8.12 -11.01
CA GLY A 64 -18.95 -8.82 -12.14
C GLY A 64 -18.28 -10.16 -12.47
N GLN A 65 -17.17 -10.51 -11.82
CA GLN A 65 -16.46 -11.77 -12.03
C GLN A 65 -16.86 -12.87 -11.03
N ALA A 66 -17.76 -12.57 -10.07
CA ALA A 66 -18.14 -13.49 -9.01
C ALA A 66 -16.93 -14.06 -8.25
N SER A 67 -15.88 -13.25 -8.11
CA SER A 67 -14.65 -13.60 -7.39
C SER A 67 -14.79 -13.44 -5.87
N VAL A 68 -15.86 -12.76 -5.43
CA VAL A 68 -16.22 -12.53 -4.03
C VAL A 68 -17.65 -12.99 -3.79
N ILE A 69 -18.06 -13.00 -2.52
CA ILE A 69 -19.44 -13.35 -2.15
C ILE A 69 -20.46 -12.44 -2.84
N ARG A 70 -21.64 -12.99 -3.17
CA ARG A 70 -22.69 -12.27 -3.91
C ARG A 70 -23.13 -10.98 -3.23
N ALA A 71 -23.10 -10.95 -1.90
CA ALA A 71 -23.43 -9.76 -1.14
C ALA A 71 -22.50 -8.58 -1.45
N TRP A 72 -21.20 -8.84 -1.63
CA TRP A 72 -20.22 -7.80 -1.96
C TRP A 72 -20.40 -7.28 -3.40
N GLU A 73 -20.63 -8.18 -4.35
CA GLU A 73 -20.95 -7.83 -5.75
C GLU A 73 -22.13 -6.86 -5.84
N ILE A 74 -23.16 -7.07 -5.01
CA ILE A 74 -24.36 -6.24 -4.96
C ILE A 74 -24.09 -4.94 -4.19
N ALA A 75 -23.52 -5.04 -2.99
CA ALA A 75 -23.37 -3.91 -2.08
C ALA A 75 -22.33 -2.90 -2.57
N VAL A 76 -21.12 -3.36 -2.90
CA VAL A 76 -20.00 -2.48 -3.26
C VAL A 76 -20.28 -1.73 -4.56
N LYS A 77 -21.03 -2.34 -5.50
CA LYS A 77 -21.50 -1.67 -6.72
C LYS A 77 -22.37 -0.43 -6.45
N THR A 78 -23.01 -0.35 -5.29
CA THR A 78 -23.84 0.80 -4.89
C THR A 78 -23.10 1.84 -4.04
N MET A 79 -21.83 1.58 -3.70
CA MET A 79 -21.03 2.48 -2.86
C MET A 79 -20.31 3.53 -3.70
N GLN A 80 -19.93 4.63 -3.07
CA GLN A 80 -19.06 5.66 -3.64
C GLN A 80 -17.67 5.62 -3.00
N VAL A 81 -16.64 6.00 -3.75
CA VAL A 81 -15.26 6.05 -3.25
C VAL A 81 -15.17 7.01 -2.06
N GLY A 82 -14.69 6.49 -0.93
CA GLY A 82 -14.62 7.14 0.38
C GLY A 82 -15.82 6.84 1.32
N GLU A 83 -16.84 6.13 0.82
CA GLU A 83 -17.97 5.65 1.63
C GLU A 83 -17.52 4.52 2.56
N ILE A 84 -17.97 4.57 3.82
CA ILE A 84 -17.93 3.44 4.74
C ILE A 84 -19.36 2.96 4.93
N ALA A 85 -19.60 1.68 4.68
CA ALA A 85 -20.90 1.07 4.84
C ALA A 85 -20.81 -0.26 5.57
N LEU A 86 -21.83 -0.53 6.38
CA LEU A 86 -22.04 -1.80 7.04
C LEU A 86 -22.97 -2.65 6.18
N ILE A 87 -22.50 -3.81 5.75
CA ILE A 87 -23.21 -4.73 4.86
C ILE A 87 -23.58 -5.98 5.63
N THR A 88 -24.87 -6.17 5.89
CA THR A 88 -25.40 -7.40 6.47
C THR A 88 -25.73 -8.38 5.35
N CYS A 89 -25.14 -9.56 5.42
CA CYS A 89 -25.17 -10.60 4.41
C CYS A 89 -25.81 -11.86 5.00
N LYS A 90 -27.01 -12.23 4.51
CA LYS A 90 -27.58 -13.54 4.81
C LYS A 90 -26.75 -14.66 4.18
N PRO A 91 -26.85 -15.90 4.69
CA PRO A 91 -26.03 -17.02 4.25
C PRO A 91 -26.12 -17.25 2.74
N ASP A 92 -27.31 -17.15 2.16
CA ASP A 92 -27.53 -17.36 0.73
C ASP A 92 -26.73 -16.40 -0.15
N TYR A 93 -26.41 -15.19 0.34
CA TYR A 93 -25.60 -14.20 -0.35
C TYR A 93 -24.13 -14.17 0.09
N ALA A 94 -23.76 -15.05 1.03
CA ALA A 94 -22.41 -15.24 1.58
C ALA A 94 -21.92 -16.68 1.30
N TYR A 95 -21.68 -17.48 2.34
CA TYR A 95 -21.11 -18.83 2.27
C TYR A 95 -22.16 -19.96 2.29
N GLY A 96 -23.45 -19.61 2.30
CA GLY A 96 -24.57 -20.54 2.24
C GLY A 96 -24.65 -21.50 3.42
N GLN A 97 -25.37 -22.59 3.20
CA GLN A 97 -25.50 -23.69 4.17
C GLN A 97 -24.24 -24.55 4.28
N ALA A 98 -23.27 -24.38 3.39
CA ALA A 98 -22.00 -25.08 3.49
C ALA A 98 -21.04 -24.38 4.46
N GLY A 99 -21.15 -23.05 4.60
CA GLY A 99 -20.16 -22.25 5.32
C GLY A 99 -18.79 -22.28 4.64
N ALA A 100 -17.75 -21.92 5.38
CA ALA A 100 -16.35 -22.10 5.00
C ALA A 100 -15.57 -22.66 6.21
N PRO A 101 -15.65 -23.98 6.44
CA PRO A 101 -14.99 -24.60 7.58
C PRO A 101 -13.46 -24.43 7.54
N PRO A 102 -12.78 -24.26 8.68
CA PRO A 102 -13.33 -24.25 10.06
C PRO A 102 -13.85 -22.88 10.53
N GLU A 103 -13.66 -21.82 9.76
CA GLU A 103 -13.82 -20.44 10.22
C GLU A 103 -15.28 -19.99 10.20
N ILE A 104 -16.01 -20.26 9.11
CA ILE A 104 -17.38 -19.78 8.93
C ILE A 104 -18.35 -20.96 9.03
N PRO A 105 -19.25 -20.99 10.03
CA PRO A 105 -20.18 -22.08 10.19
C PRO A 105 -21.26 -22.10 9.08
N PRO A 106 -21.86 -23.26 8.82
CA PRO A 106 -23.07 -23.41 8.00
C PRO A 106 -24.16 -22.41 8.37
N GLY A 107 -24.71 -21.70 7.38
CA GLY A 107 -25.87 -20.84 7.61
C GLY A 107 -25.57 -19.57 8.42
N ALA A 108 -24.29 -19.16 8.54
CA ALA A 108 -23.90 -17.96 9.24
C ALA A 108 -24.35 -16.68 8.52
N THR A 109 -24.95 -15.75 9.26
CA THR A 109 -25.18 -14.37 8.79
C THR A 109 -23.98 -13.54 9.18
N LEU A 110 -23.44 -12.80 8.22
CA LEU A 110 -22.21 -12.04 8.38
C LEU A 110 -22.49 -10.55 8.24
N VAL A 111 -21.71 -9.74 8.93
CA VAL A 111 -21.74 -8.29 8.81
C VAL A 111 -20.35 -7.83 8.43
N PHE A 112 -20.25 -7.07 7.34
CA PHE A 112 -18.99 -6.49 6.89
C PHE A 112 -19.04 -4.98 7.00
N GLU A 113 -18.11 -4.38 7.73
CA GLU A 113 -17.84 -2.96 7.58
C GLU A 113 -16.85 -2.81 6.43
N ILE A 114 -17.24 -2.10 5.37
CA ILE A 114 -16.45 -1.93 4.16
C ILE A 114 -16.20 -0.44 3.93
N GLU A 115 -14.93 -0.07 3.73
CA GLU A 115 -14.52 1.22 3.21
C GLU A 115 -14.09 1.07 1.74
N LEU A 116 -14.78 1.77 0.83
CA LEU A 116 -14.39 1.77 -0.58
C LEU A 116 -13.29 2.81 -0.80
N LEU A 117 -12.06 2.37 -1.04
CA LEU A 117 -10.89 3.23 -1.20
C LEU A 117 -10.69 3.74 -2.62
N GLY A 118 -11.10 2.95 -3.62
CA GLY A 118 -10.90 3.30 -5.02
C GLY A 118 -11.68 2.44 -6.00
N ALA A 119 -11.89 2.98 -7.20
CA ALA A 119 -12.44 2.27 -8.35
C ALA A 119 -11.57 2.62 -9.57
N ARG A 120 -11.08 1.60 -10.29
CA ARG A 120 -10.13 1.71 -11.39
C ARG A 120 -10.54 0.87 -12.59
N PRO A 121 -10.02 1.19 -13.79
CA PRO A 121 -10.23 0.39 -14.98
C PRO A 121 -9.66 -1.05 -14.85
N PRO A 122 -10.04 -1.97 -15.76
CA PRO A 122 -9.47 -3.31 -15.82
C PRO A 122 -7.95 -3.30 -15.96
N LYS A 123 -7.27 -4.16 -15.18
CA LYS A 123 -5.82 -4.40 -15.34
C LYS A 123 -5.54 -4.88 -16.77
N GLY A 124 -4.72 -4.13 -17.49
CA GLY A 124 -4.45 -4.33 -18.92
C GLY A 124 -4.94 -3.18 -19.81
N SER A 125 -5.55 -2.15 -19.22
CA SER A 125 -5.82 -0.89 -19.91
C SER A 125 -4.51 -0.15 -20.26
N ILE A 126 -4.48 0.57 -21.39
CA ILE A 126 -3.33 1.38 -21.83
C ILE A 126 -2.85 2.33 -20.71
N LEU A 127 -3.77 2.77 -19.84
CA LEU A 127 -3.50 3.68 -18.73
C LEU A 127 -2.69 3.03 -17.61
N ASP A 128 -2.94 1.76 -17.28
CA ASP A 128 -2.15 1.00 -16.29
C ASP A 128 -0.71 0.80 -16.76
N SER A 129 -0.51 0.51 -18.06
CA SER A 129 0.83 0.37 -18.63
C SER A 129 1.63 1.68 -18.54
N VAL A 130 0.99 2.83 -18.80
CA VAL A 130 1.67 4.14 -18.72
C VAL A 130 1.92 4.56 -17.27
N ALA A 131 0.99 4.31 -16.35
CA ALA A 131 1.18 4.61 -14.94
C ALA A 131 2.27 3.73 -14.31
N ALA A 132 2.27 2.42 -14.62
CA ALA A 132 3.31 1.49 -14.19
C ALA A 132 4.68 1.84 -14.81
N GLU A 133 4.74 2.19 -16.11
CA GLU A 133 5.96 2.67 -16.77
C GLU A 133 6.49 3.95 -16.11
N LYS A 134 5.61 4.92 -15.79
CA LYS A 134 6.01 6.18 -15.13
C LYS A 134 6.58 5.92 -13.74
N ALA A 135 5.95 5.07 -12.92
CA ALA A 135 6.42 4.74 -11.59
C ALA A 135 7.80 4.04 -11.63
N LYS A 136 7.96 3.06 -12.54
CA LYS A 136 9.23 2.35 -12.74
C LYS A 136 10.34 3.27 -13.23
N LEU A 137 10.01 4.22 -14.12
CA LEU A 137 10.95 5.21 -14.62
C LEU A 137 11.39 6.22 -13.53
N GLU A 138 10.50 6.60 -12.61
CA GLU A 138 10.83 7.47 -11.49
C GLU A 138 11.75 6.79 -10.47
N GLU A 139 11.52 5.50 -10.20
CA GLU A 139 12.36 4.70 -9.29
C GLU A 139 13.77 4.48 -9.87
N VAL A 140 13.87 4.12 -11.15
CA VAL A 140 15.16 3.98 -11.86
C VAL A 140 15.94 5.31 -11.90
N ARG A 141 15.25 6.45 -12.04
CA ARG A 141 15.89 7.77 -11.99
C ARG A 141 16.46 8.07 -10.60
N LYS A 142 15.68 7.85 -9.53
CA LYS A 142 16.14 8.02 -8.15
C LYS A 142 17.34 7.14 -7.82
N GLU A 143 17.31 5.86 -8.23
CA GLU A 143 18.43 4.93 -8.00
C GLU A 143 19.71 5.37 -8.72
N ARG A 144 19.59 5.85 -9.97
CA ARG A 144 20.73 6.38 -10.73
C ARG A 144 21.33 7.63 -10.08
N ASP A 145 20.49 8.55 -9.61
CA ASP A 145 20.93 9.80 -9.00
C ASP A 145 21.62 9.54 -7.64
N LEU A 146 21.10 8.60 -6.84
CA LEU A 146 21.72 8.14 -5.59
C LEU A 146 23.06 7.44 -5.85
N THR A 147 23.14 6.61 -6.88
CA THR A 147 24.37 5.91 -7.26
C THR A 147 25.45 6.88 -7.75
N ALA A 148 25.07 7.90 -8.50
CA ALA A 148 25.98 8.95 -8.95
C ALA A 148 26.50 9.80 -7.77
N ALA A 149 25.64 10.19 -6.84
CA ALA A 149 26.03 10.94 -5.65
C ALA A 149 27.01 10.15 -4.76
N LYS A 150 26.76 8.86 -4.56
CA LYS A 150 27.64 7.99 -3.76
C LYS A 150 29.02 7.83 -4.41
N LYS A 151 29.08 7.67 -5.73
CA LYS A 151 30.33 7.56 -6.49
C LYS A 151 31.18 8.84 -6.44
N GLU A 152 30.54 10.02 -6.49
CA GLU A 152 31.24 11.30 -6.31
C GLU A 152 31.73 11.49 -4.86
N GLU A 153 30.96 11.07 -3.86
CA GLU A 153 31.39 11.13 -2.45
C GLU A 153 32.59 10.20 -2.17
N ASP A 154 32.58 8.97 -2.68
CA ASP A 154 33.70 8.03 -2.57
C ASP A 154 34.96 8.54 -3.28
N LYS A 155 34.80 9.18 -4.45
CA LYS A 155 35.91 9.82 -5.17
C LYS A 155 36.50 10.97 -4.38
N LYS A 156 35.67 11.83 -3.79
CA LYS A 156 36.11 12.96 -2.94
C LYS A 156 36.85 12.46 -1.70
N LYS A 157 36.33 11.45 -1.00
CA LYS A 157 36.99 10.82 0.15
C LYS A 157 38.34 10.20 -0.21
N ARG A 158 38.44 9.57 -1.39
CA ARG A 158 39.69 8.97 -1.87
C ARG A 158 40.75 10.02 -2.23
N GLU A 159 40.35 11.12 -2.86
CA GLU A 159 41.27 12.25 -3.14
C GLU A 159 41.74 12.93 -1.85
N GLU A 160 40.83 13.16 -0.90
CA GLU A 160 41.14 13.76 0.39
C GLU A 160 42.09 12.88 1.22
N ALA A 161 41.86 11.56 1.24
CA ALA A 161 42.77 10.60 1.87
C ALA A 161 44.16 10.59 1.21
N LYS A 162 44.22 10.71 -0.12
CA LYS A 162 45.49 10.78 -0.87
C LYS A 162 46.25 12.09 -0.58
N ALA A 163 45.54 13.22 -0.52
CA ALA A 163 46.11 14.51 -0.16
C ALA A 163 46.63 14.52 1.30
N ALA A 164 45.86 13.97 2.24
CA ALA A 164 46.27 13.85 3.64
C ALA A 164 47.51 12.95 3.81
N ALA A 165 47.61 11.85 3.05
CA ALA A 165 48.78 10.98 3.05
C ALA A 165 50.03 11.69 2.49
N ALA A 166 49.89 12.45 1.41
CA ALA A 166 50.97 13.22 0.81
C ALA A 166 51.50 14.31 1.78
N ALA A 167 50.60 15.07 2.42
CA ALA A 167 50.98 16.10 3.39
C ALA A 167 51.74 15.50 4.60
N ARG A 168 51.32 14.34 5.10
CA ARG A 168 52.01 13.63 6.18
C ARG A 168 53.41 13.14 5.80
N MET A 169 53.62 12.73 4.54
CA MET A 169 54.95 12.37 4.05
C MET A 169 55.87 13.59 3.94
N GLN A 170 55.34 14.72 3.44
CA GLN A 170 56.10 15.95 3.27
C GLN A 170 56.59 16.52 4.62
N ALA A 171 55.70 16.58 5.62
CA ALA A 171 56.06 17.02 6.97
C ALA A 171 57.13 16.13 7.66
N LYS A 172 57.14 14.81 7.38
CA LYS A 172 58.17 13.88 7.87
C LYS A 172 59.53 14.03 7.17
N MET A 173 59.55 14.49 5.92
CA MET A 173 60.81 14.76 5.22
C MET A 173 61.44 16.08 5.67
N GLU A 174 60.62 17.11 5.93
CA GLU A 174 61.09 18.42 6.39
C GLU A 174 61.66 18.37 7.81
N SER A 175 61.04 17.59 8.70
CA SER A 175 61.57 17.34 10.06
C SER A 175 62.90 16.57 10.07
N ARG A 176 63.23 15.78 9.04
CA ARG A 176 64.56 15.14 8.89
C ARG A 176 65.62 16.09 8.33
N LYS A 177 65.24 17.14 7.60
CA LYS A 177 66.18 18.16 7.07
C LYS A 177 66.60 19.21 8.10
N GLY A 178 65.91 19.35 9.23
CA GLY A 178 66.26 20.28 10.32
C GLY A 178 67.28 19.78 11.35
N GLY A 179 67.73 18.52 11.27
CA GLY A 179 68.55 17.87 12.31
C GLY A 179 70.06 17.82 12.09
N GLY A 180 70.64 18.61 11.18
CA GLY A 180 72.01 18.37 10.69
C GLY A 180 72.89 19.60 10.45
N GLN A 181 73.18 20.40 11.48
CA GLN A 181 74.36 21.27 11.56
C GLN A 181 74.47 21.70 13.04
N GLY A 182 75.36 21.17 13.88
CA GLY A 182 76.81 21.22 13.76
C GLY A 182 77.32 22.29 14.73
N ASN A 183 77.65 21.91 15.97
CA ASN A 183 78.48 22.74 16.83
C ASN A 183 79.67 21.93 17.35
N LYS A 184 80.81 22.13 16.66
CA LYS A 184 82.15 21.81 17.15
C LYS A 184 82.47 22.77 18.29
N GLY A 185 83.01 22.27 19.41
CA GLY A 185 84.02 23.03 20.13
C GLY A 185 84.19 22.73 21.61
N LYS A 186 85.47 22.60 21.98
CA LYS A 186 86.12 22.58 23.31
C LYS A 186 86.16 21.19 23.97
N LYS A 187 87.30 20.69 24.41
CA LYS A 187 88.67 21.21 24.50
C LYS A 187 89.61 20.02 24.63
#